data_AF-A0A848T9Y1-F1
#
_entry.id   AF-A0A848T9Y1-F1
#
_cell.length_a   1.000
_cell.length_b   1.000
_cell.length_c   1.000
_cell.angle_alpha   90.00
_cell.angle_beta   90.00
_cell.angle_gamma   90.00
#
_symmetry.space_group_name_H-M   'P 1'
#
loop_
_entity.id
_entity.type
_entity.pdbx_description
1 polymer ?
#
loop_
_entity_poly.entity_id
_entity_poly.type
_entity_poly.pdbx_seq_one_letter_code
_entity_poly.pdbx_strand_id
1 'polypeptide(L)'
;MTKAPRPVKVKGKRGDWTVDMDGTHTAVIHDLWYTPPGAYHDPMEGVDLKGARYTDFIGALKDSDTVVMQKSKDDGTLARLGYIGVFKFKDLDVADDGAVSLTITERLPLKPAA
;
A
#
# COMPACT_ATOMS: atom_id res chain seq x y z
N MET A 1 23.56 -4.23 12.45
CA MET A 1 22.65 -4.04 13.59
C MET A 1 21.30 -3.64 13.04
N THR A 2 20.29 -4.51 13.09
CA THR A 2 18.91 -4.17 12.71
C THR A 2 18.33 -3.26 13.79
N LYS A 3 18.02 -2.02 13.43
CA LYS A 3 17.40 -1.02 14.32
C LYS A 3 16.05 -1.58 14.77
N ALA A 4 15.77 -1.57 16.08
CA ALA A 4 14.49 -2.04 16.61
C ALA A 4 13.32 -1.31 15.92
N PRO A 5 12.20 -2.00 15.62
CA PRO A 5 11.07 -1.37 14.93
C PRO A 5 10.54 -0.15 15.71
N ARG A 6 10.46 1.01 15.07
CA ARG A 6 9.85 2.22 15.63
C ARG A 6 8.34 2.20 15.38
N PRO A 7 7.48 2.45 16.37
CA PRO A 7 6.05 2.62 16.12
C PRO A 7 5.79 3.88 15.28
N VAL A 8 4.87 3.77 14.32
CA VAL A 8 4.37 4.89 13.50
C VAL A 8 2.88 5.01 13.70
N LYS A 9 2.36 6.24 13.81
CA LYS A 9 0.92 6.47 13.87
C LYS A 9 0.38 6.35 12.45
N VAL A 10 -0.58 5.44 12.26
CA VAL A 10 -1.28 5.28 10.99
C VAL A 10 -2.75 5.57 11.21
N LYS A 11 -3.29 6.59 10.54
CA LYS A 11 -4.70 6.96 10.61
C LYS A 11 -5.31 6.84 9.22
N GLY A 12 -6.42 6.12 9.11
CA GLY A 12 -7.21 6.05 7.89
C GLY A 12 -8.48 5.25 8.12
N LYS A 13 -9.49 5.44 7.28
CA LYS A 13 -10.75 4.72 7.44
C LYS A 13 -10.61 3.32 6.86
N ARG A 14 -11.52 2.44 7.27
CA ARG A 14 -11.63 1.11 6.67
C ARG A 14 -12.17 1.27 5.25
N GLY A 15 -11.48 0.69 4.27
CA GLY A 15 -11.86 0.79 2.85
C GLY A 15 -11.22 1.94 2.09
N ASP A 16 -10.44 2.80 2.77
CA ASP A 16 -9.58 3.79 2.10
C ASP A 16 -8.31 3.12 1.58
N TRP A 17 -7.81 3.62 0.46
CA TRP A 17 -6.57 3.15 -0.19
C TRP A 17 -5.36 3.98 0.21
N THR A 18 -5.56 4.98 1.05
CA THR A 18 -4.53 5.89 1.55
C THR A 18 -4.70 6.08 3.05
N VAL A 19 -3.61 6.43 3.72
CA VAL A 19 -3.54 6.67 5.18
C VAL A 19 -2.63 7.85 5.46
N ASP A 20 -2.88 8.54 6.58
CA ASP A 20 -1.90 9.43 7.20
C ASP A 20 -0.93 8.60 8.04
N MET A 21 0.34 8.57 7.65
CA MET A 21 1.43 7.93 8.38
C MET A 21 2.39 9.00 8.91
N ASP A 22 2.35 9.28 10.21
CA ASP A 22 3.13 10.35 10.86
C ASP A 22 3.06 11.70 10.09
N GLY A 23 1.87 12.10 9.60
CA GLY A 23 1.68 13.33 8.82
C GLY A 23 1.96 13.22 7.32
N THR A 24 2.30 12.02 6.83
CA THR A 24 2.56 11.75 5.41
C THR A 24 1.40 10.98 4.79
N HIS A 25 0.83 11.50 3.70
CA HIS A 25 -0.20 10.80 2.93
C HIS A 25 0.42 9.62 2.19
N THR A 26 0.06 8.41 2.57
CA THR A 26 0.74 7.17 2.15
C THR A 26 -0.24 6.20 1.53
N ALA A 27 0.13 5.62 0.39
CA ALA A 27 -0.66 4.59 -0.26
C ALA A 27 -0.69 3.29 0.56
N VAL A 28 -1.84 2.61 0.54
CA VAL A 28 -2.07 1.29 1.15
C VAL A 28 -2.24 0.26 0.06
N ILE A 29 -1.41 -0.78 0.08
CA ILE A 29 -1.47 -1.90 -0.87
C ILE A 29 -1.90 -3.20 -0.18
N HIS A 30 -2.50 -4.13 -0.93
CA HIS A 30 -2.93 -5.41 -0.40
C HIS A 30 -1.83 -6.48 -0.50
N ASP A 31 -1.71 -7.31 0.52
CA ASP A 31 -0.77 -8.45 0.49
C ASP A 31 -1.11 -9.52 -0.55
N LEU A 32 -2.37 -9.65 -0.96
CA LEU A 32 -2.81 -10.71 -1.90
C LEU A 32 -2.25 -10.52 -3.33
N TRP A 33 -1.89 -9.29 -3.69
CA TRP A 33 -1.28 -8.94 -4.98
C TRP A 33 0.25 -8.89 -4.90
N TYR A 34 0.82 -9.17 -3.73
CA TYR A 34 2.25 -9.26 -3.52
C TYR A 34 2.75 -10.70 -3.68
N THR A 35 3.68 -10.90 -4.61
CA THR A 35 4.38 -12.16 -4.84
C THR A 35 5.83 -12.02 -4.40
N PRO A 36 6.24 -12.69 -3.30
CA PRO A 36 7.63 -12.71 -2.90
C PRO A 36 8.54 -13.41 -3.93
N PRO A 37 9.78 -12.93 -4.14
CA PRO A 37 10.33 -11.70 -3.59
C PRO A 37 9.96 -10.48 -4.44
N GLY A 38 9.40 -9.45 -3.81
CA GLY A 38 9.40 -8.08 -4.35
C GLY A 38 8.26 -7.71 -5.31
N ALA A 39 7.74 -8.62 -6.13
CA ALA A 39 6.77 -8.26 -7.16
C ALA A 39 5.40 -7.90 -6.57
N TYR A 40 4.85 -6.75 -6.94
CA TYR A 40 3.47 -6.38 -6.66
C TYR A 40 2.76 -6.05 -7.96
N HIS A 41 1.56 -6.61 -8.16
CA HIS A 41 0.71 -6.30 -9.31
C HIS A 41 -0.77 -6.31 -8.91
N ASP A 42 -1.36 -5.13 -8.85
CA ASP A 42 -2.79 -4.92 -8.63
C ASP A 42 -3.46 -4.62 -9.97
N PRO A 43 -4.34 -5.52 -10.45
CA PRO A 43 -4.97 -5.36 -11.75
C PRO A 43 -6.04 -4.26 -11.76
N MET A 44 -6.43 -3.73 -10.59
CA MET A 44 -7.43 -2.65 -10.47
C MET A 44 -8.77 -2.98 -11.15
N GLU A 45 -9.14 -4.26 -11.20
CA GLU A 45 -10.35 -4.71 -11.89
C GLU A 45 -11.62 -4.07 -11.30
N GLY A 46 -12.45 -3.49 -12.15
CA GLY A 46 -13.72 -2.87 -11.76
C GLY A 46 -13.58 -1.52 -11.03
N VAL A 47 -12.39 -0.95 -10.98
CA VAL A 47 -12.14 0.35 -10.37
C VAL A 47 -12.56 1.49 -11.30
N ASP A 48 -13.20 2.52 -10.74
CA ASP A 48 -13.39 3.80 -11.44
C ASP A 48 -12.06 4.58 -11.49
N LEU A 49 -11.37 4.47 -12.63
CA LEU A 49 -10.06 5.11 -12.87
C LEU A 49 -10.11 6.65 -12.88
N LYS A 50 -11.30 7.24 -13.00
CA LYS A 50 -11.49 8.70 -12.92
C LYS A 50 -11.98 9.15 -11.55
N GLY A 51 -12.26 8.19 -10.67
CA GLY A 51 -12.76 8.44 -9.33
C GLY A 51 -11.71 9.05 -8.40
N ALA A 52 -12.18 9.84 -7.43
CA ALA A 52 -11.33 10.50 -6.45
C ALA A 52 -10.42 9.52 -5.68
N ARG A 53 -10.92 8.31 -5.39
CA ARG A 53 -10.16 7.30 -4.64
C ARG A 53 -8.98 6.73 -5.43
N TYR A 54 -9.18 6.42 -6.71
CA TYR A 54 -8.09 5.92 -7.55
C TYR A 54 -7.05 7.01 -7.80
N THR A 55 -7.50 8.21 -8.15
CA THR A 55 -6.61 9.35 -8.39
C THR A 55 -5.79 9.74 -7.15
N ASP A 56 -6.40 9.72 -5.96
CA ASP A 56 -5.71 9.94 -4.68
C ASP A 56 -4.66 8.86 -4.40
N PHE A 57 -4.99 7.58 -4.63
CA PHE A 57 -4.07 6.47 -4.46
C PHE A 57 -2.85 6.56 -5.40
N ILE A 58 -3.09 6.83 -6.68
CA ILE A 58 -2.00 6.99 -7.66
C ILE A 58 -1.14 8.22 -7.32
N GLY A 59 -1.75 9.32 -6.85
CA GLY A 59 -1.01 10.48 -6.35
C GLY A 59 -0.07 10.11 -5.21
N ALA A 60 -0.58 9.41 -4.19
CA ALA A 60 0.21 8.96 -3.05
C ALA A 60 1.37 8.02 -3.45
N LEU A 61 1.18 7.17 -4.46
CA LEU A 61 2.26 6.33 -5.01
C LEU A 61 3.31 7.12 -5.79
N LYS A 62 2.92 8.20 -6.47
CA LYS A 62 3.87 9.04 -7.23
C LYS A 62 4.67 9.98 -6.34
N ASP A 63 4.09 10.41 -5.22
CA ASP A 63 4.67 11.39 -4.31
C ASP A 63 5.58 10.78 -3.23
N SER A 64 5.64 9.45 -3.12
CA SER A 64 6.36 8.71 -2.08
C SER A 64 7.02 7.45 -2.63
N ASP A 65 8.11 7.01 -2.01
CA ASP A 65 8.76 5.71 -2.29
C ASP A 65 8.32 4.61 -1.30
N THR A 66 7.34 4.93 -0.44
CA THR A 66 6.94 4.11 0.69
C THR A 66 5.44 3.82 0.65
N VAL A 67 5.07 2.58 0.99
CA VAL A 67 3.68 2.11 1.09
C VAL A 67 3.43 1.41 2.43
N VAL A 68 2.16 1.43 2.87
CA VAL A 68 1.69 0.56 3.94
C VAL A 68 1.07 -0.69 3.31
N MET A 69 1.52 -1.87 3.70
CA MET A 69 0.88 -3.11 3.26
C MET A 69 -0.16 -3.55 4.29
N GLN A 70 -1.33 -3.91 3.81
CA GLN A 70 -2.38 -4.51 4.64
C GLN A 70 -2.53 -6.01 4.39
N LYS A 71 -2.87 -6.76 5.45
CA LYS A 71 -3.37 -8.13 5.35
C LYS A 71 -4.83 -8.09 4.94
N SER A 72 -5.15 -8.81 3.89
CA SER A 72 -6.51 -8.97 3.38
C SER A 72 -7.15 -10.24 3.93
N LYS A 73 -8.48 -10.23 4.04
CA LYS A 73 -9.25 -11.44 4.33
C LYS A 73 -9.19 -12.39 3.14
N ASP A 74 -9.07 -13.67 3.45
CA ASP A 74 -9.08 -14.76 2.47
C ASP A 74 -10.53 -15.26 2.23
N ASP A 75 -11.41 -14.32 1.87
CA ASP A 75 -12.84 -14.57 1.60
C ASP A 75 -13.33 -13.85 0.33
N GLY A 76 -12.40 -13.32 -0.47
CA GLY A 76 -12.68 -12.57 -1.69
C GLY A 76 -13.18 -11.13 -1.47
N THR A 77 -13.38 -10.67 -0.22
CA THR A 77 -13.97 -9.35 0.06
C THR A 77 -12.96 -8.19 0.05
N LEU A 78 -11.67 -8.47 -0.14
CA LEU A 78 -10.55 -7.53 0.00
C LEU A 78 -10.53 -6.81 1.37
N ALA A 79 -11.32 -7.28 2.35
CA ALA A 79 -11.45 -6.58 3.61
C ALA A 79 -10.13 -6.61 4.40
N ARG A 80 -9.74 -5.46 4.94
CA ARG A 80 -8.56 -5.33 5.80
C ARG A 80 -8.73 -6.10 7.11
N LEU A 81 -7.76 -6.97 7.43
CA LEU A 81 -7.53 -7.57 8.75
C LEU A 81 -6.62 -6.70 9.62
N GLY A 82 -5.69 -5.97 9.01
CA GLY A 82 -4.79 -5.04 9.69
C GLY A 82 -3.64 -4.62 8.79
N TYR A 83 -2.85 -3.64 9.24
CA TYR A 83 -1.60 -3.28 8.57
C TYR A 83 -0.47 -4.20 9.04
N ILE A 84 0.30 -4.75 8.11
CA ILE A 84 1.36 -5.73 8.41
C ILE A 84 2.76 -5.15 8.31
N GLY A 85 2.93 -4.00 7.67
CA GLY A 85 4.21 -3.32 7.64
C GLY A 85 4.21 -2.09 6.75
N VAL A 86 5.33 -1.39 6.81
CA VAL A 86 5.67 -0.28 5.93
C VAL A 86 6.85 -0.73 5.08
N PHE A 87 6.76 -0.49 3.78
CA PHE A 87 7.71 -1.01 2.81
C PHE A 87 8.15 0.10 1.87
N LYS A 88 9.41 0.07 1.45
CA LYS A 88 9.82 0.83 0.28
C LYS A 88 9.54 0.07 -1.00
N PHE A 89 9.36 0.83 -2.06
CA PHE A 89 9.25 0.29 -3.41
C PHE A 89 10.06 1.11 -4.42
N LYS A 90 10.15 0.56 -5.63
CA LYS A 90 10.69 1.21 -6.82
C LYS A 90 9.96 0.70 -8.07
N ASP A 91 10.34 1.21 -9.22
CA ASP A 91 9.86 0.75 -10.53
C ASP A 91 8.31 0.80 -10.61
N LEU A 92 7.73 1.91 -10.13
CA LEU A 92 6.29 2.13 -10.23
C LEU A 92 5.89 2.27 -11.69
N ASP A 93 4.95 1.43 -12.10
CA ASP A 93 4.29 1.47 -13.39
C ASP A 93 2.77 1.52 -13.20
N VAL A 94 2.12 2.35 -13.99
CA VAL A 94 0.65 2.50 -14.01
C VAL A 94 0.22 2.36 -15.45
N ALA A 95 -0.38 1.22 -15.78
CA ALA A 95 -0.80 0.89 -17.13
C ALA A 95 -2.04 1.69 -17.56
N ASP A 96 -2.31 1.71 -18.86
CA ASP A 96 -3.45 2.44 -19.45
C ASP A 96 -4.82 1.92 -18.96
N ASP A 97 -4.90 0.64 -18.61
CA ASP A 97 -6.08 0.00 -17.99
C ASP A 97 -6.20 0.28 -16.48
N GLY A 98 -5.23 1.01 -15.93
CA GLY A 98 -5.18 1.42 -14.54
C GLY A 98 -4.43 0.46 -13.62
N ALA A 99 -3.99 -0.71 -14.12
CA ALA A 99 -3.24 -1.66 -13.32
C ALA A 99 -1.95 -1.03 -12.76
N VAL A 100 -1.61 -1.40 -11.53
CA VAL A 100 -0.47 -0.84 -10.80
C VAL A 100 0.55 -1.95 -10.53
N SER A 101 1.78 -1.73 -10.98
CA SER A 101 2.91 -2.61 -10.69
C SER A 101 4.02 -1.85 -9.99
N LEU A 102 4.67 -2.49 -9.03
CA LEU A 102 5.86 -1.95 -8.35
C LEU A 102 6.73 -3.08 -7.81
N THR A 103 7.98 -2.77 -7.48
CA THR A 103 8.90 -3.70 -6.82
C THR A 103 9.13 -3.28 -5.38
N ILE A 104 8.66 -4.08 -4.42
CA ILE A 104 8.99 -3.97 -3.00
C ILE A 104 10.46 -4.31 -2.78
N THR A 105 11.20 -3.41 -2.15
CA THR A 105 12.67 -3.52 -1.99
C THR A 105 13.07 -3.84 -0.55
N GLU A 106 12.44 -3.18 0.41
CA GLU A 106 12.74 -3.37 1.83
C GLU A 106 11.50 -3.19 2.70
N ARG A 107 11.45 -3.97 3.78
CA ARG A 107 10.54 -3.71 4.90
C ARG A 107 11.23 -2.76 5.85
N LEU A 108 10.63 -1.59 6.07
CA LEU A 108 11.14 -0.64 7.03
C LEU A 108 10.95 -1.18 8.46
N PRO A 109 11.84 -0.85 9.40
CA PRO A 109 11.68 -1.15 10.82
C PRO A 109 10.64 -0.20 11.43
N LEU A 110 9.43 -0.19 10.87
CA LEU A 110 8.30 0.61 11.31
C LEU A 110 7.13 -0.34 11.60
N LYS A 111 6.46 -0.11 12.73
CA LYS A 111 5.28 -0.87 13.12
C LYS A 111 4.07 0.06 13.19
N PRO A 112 3.03 -0.14 12.37
CA PRO A 112 1.78 0.58 12.53
C PRO A 112 1.26 0.40 13.96
N ALA A 113 1.13 1.50 14.70
CA ALA A 113 0.52 1.51 16.01
C ALA A 113 -1.00 1.31 15.86
N ALA A 114 -1.58 0.52 16.77
CA ALA A 114 -3.03 0.34 16.86
C ALA A 114 -3.73 1.62 17.33
#